data_AF-A0A9E0U2X5-F1
#
_entry.id   AF-A0A9E0U2X5-F1
#
_cell.length_a   1.000
_cell.length_b   1.000
_cell.length_c   1.000
_cell.angle_alpha   90.00
_cell.angle_beta   90.00
_cell.angle_gamma   90.00
#
_symmetry.space_group_name_H-M   'P 1'
#
loop_
_entity.id
_entity.type
_entity.pdbx_description
1 polymer ?
#
loop_
_entity_poly.entity_id
_entity_poly.type
_entity_poly.pdbx_seq_one_letter_code
_entity_poly.pdbx_strand_id
1 'polypeptide(L)'
;MFDYETGIFVAVLLWLYNAVMIVVSVNSRLERNLNRMGQRLSWFTLTPKAMEPEDLARSTTSKIFRYLLVVGIGLPFVLLSWLNVGLAVATILYRRAKDSGAPQAVREFRWKLRNTDLTFDQLVRESMKAAEEDPSKFEEFRASMITELEERGLPHG
;
A
#
# COMPACT_ATOMS: atom_id res chain seq x y z
N MET A 1 -20.51 -10.14 -28.57
CA MET A 1 -20.71 -11.30 -27.69
C MET A 1 -19.49 -11.38 -26.80
N PHE A 2 -19.63 -11.58 -25.49
CA PHE A 2 -18.48 -11.67 -24.58
C PHE A 2 -18.03 -13.13 -24.53
N ASP A 3 -17.12 -13.51 -25.43
CA ASP A 3 -16.67 -14.90 -25.53
C ASP A 3 -15.70 -15.26 -24.38
N TYR A 4 -15.66 -16.54 -24.01
CA TYR A 4 -14.93 -17.02 -22.84
C TYR A 4 -13.42 -16.82 -22.98
N GLU A 5 -12.88 -17.07 -24.18
CA GLU A 5 -11.48 -16.91 -24.56
C GLU A 5 -11.05 -15.44 -24.43
N THR A 6 -11.91 -14.52 -24.85
CA THR A 6 -11.69 -13.08 -24.69
C THR A 6 -11.64 -12.69 -23.21
N GLY A 7 -12.55 -13.25 -22.39
CA GLY A 7 -12.55 -13.02 -20.95
C GLY A 7 -11.32 -13.57 -20.24
N ILE A 8 -10.82 -14.75 -20.63
CA ILE A 8 -9.54 -15.29 -20.12
C ILE A 8 -8.40 -14.34 -20.49
N PHE A 9 -8.32 -13.93 -21.76
CA PHE A 9 -7.26 -13.04 -22.23
C PHE A 9 -7.21 -11.74 -21.41
N VAL A 10 -8.36 -11.09 -21.21
CA VAL A 10 -8.46 -9.88 -20.37
C VAL A 10 -8.10 -10.17 -18.91
N ALA A 11 -8.56 -11.30 -18.34
CA ALA A 11 -8.22 -11.70 -16.98
C ALA A 11 -6.71 -11.94 -16.80
N VAL A 12 -6.03 -12.54 -17.79
CA VAL A 12 -4.56 -12.70 -17.81
C VAL A 12 -3.87 -11.34 -17.81
N LEU A 13 -4.32 -10.40 -18.65
CA LEU A 13 -3.74 -9.06 -18.70
C LEU A 13 -3.89 -8.32 -17.36
N LEU A 14 -5.06 -8.42 -16.73
CA LEU A 14 -5.29 -7.83 -15.41
C LEU A 14 -4.44 -8.49 -14.32
N TRP A 15 -4.29 -9.81 -14.36
CA TRP A 15 -3.42 -10.55 -13.45
C TRP A 15 -1.94 -10.15 -13.60
N LEU A 16 -1.45 -10.07 -14.84
CA LEU A 16 -0.09 -9.60 -15.15
C LEU A 16 0.12 -8.16 -14.67
N TYR A 17 -0.83 -7.27 -14.95
CA TYR A 17 -0.80 -5.90 -14.47
C TYR A 17 -0.69 -5.84 -12.95
N ASN A 18 -1.53 -6.60 -12.23
CA ASN A 18 -1.49 -6.66 -10.77
C ASN A 18 -0.16 -7.21 -10.25
N ALA A 19 0.39 -8.25 -10.88
CA ALA A 19 1.69 -8.82 -10.52
C ALA A 19 2.82 -7.78 -10.64
N VAL A 20 2.87 -7.05 -11.76
CA VAL A 20 3.83 -5.94 -11.96
C VAL A 20 3.62 -4.84 -10.93
N MET A 21 2.37 -4.44 -10.68
CA MET A 21 2.04 -3.40 -9.71
C MET A 21 2.47 -3.73 -8.29
N ILE A 22 2.43 -5.00 -7.88
CA ILE A 22 2.95 -5.44 -6.57
C ILE A 22 4.45 -5.14 -6.48
N VAL A 23 5.23 -5.53 -7.48
CA VAL A 23 6.69 -5.30 -7.50
C VAL A 23 7.01 -3.80 -7.46
N VAL A 24 6.31 -3.02 -8.29
CA VAL A 24 6.47 -1.56 -8.31
C VAL A 24 6.14 -0.96 -6.95
N SER A 25 5.04 -1.38 -6.32
CA SER A 25 4.59 -0.81 -5.06
C SER A 25 5.53 -1.13 -3.90
N VAL A 26 6.03 -2.36 -3.80
CA VAL A 26 6.98 -2.78 -2.75
C VAL A 26 8.33 -2.05 -2.87
N ASN A 27 8.71 -1.65 -4.08
CA ASN A 27 9.95 -0.89 -4.32
C ASN A 27 9.72 0.63 -4.40
N SER A 28 8.49 1.10 -4.19
CA SER A 28 8.12 2.51 -4.36
C SER A 28 8.55 3.40 -3.20
N ARG A 29 8.51 4.72 -3.43
CA ARG A 29 8.68 5.72 -2.37
C ARG A 29 7.60 5.62 -1.29
N LEU A 30 6.40 5.19 -1.65
CA LEU A 30 5.31 4.96 -0.70
C LEU A 30 5.70 3.94 0.36
N GLU A 31 6.23 2.78 -0.04
CA GLU A 31 6.68 1.76 0.92
C GLU A 31 7.78 2.30 1.84
N ARG A 32 8.77 3.02 1.29
CA ARG A 32 9.87 3.60 2.09
C ARG A 32 9.37 4.62 3.11
N ASN A 33 8.46 5.50 2.70
CA ASN A 33 7.86 6.50 3.58
C ASN A 33 6.97 5.85 4.65
N LEU A 34 6.19 4.83 4.29
CA LEU A 34 5.38 4.06 5.26
C LEU A 34 6.28 3.36 6.28
N ASN A 35 7.39 2.76 5.85
CA ASN A 35 8.32 2.06 6.73
C ASN A 35 8.90 2.99 7.80
N ARG A 36 9.17 4.26 7.47
CA ARG A 36 9.61 5.27 8.45
C ARG A 36 8.57 5.58 9.53
N MET A 37 7.29 5.36 9.26
CA MET A 37 6.20 5.48 10.24
C MET A 37 5.80 4.12 10.85
N GLY A 38 6.62 3.08 10.70
CA GLY A 38 6.30 1.73 11.20
C GLY A 38 5.09 1.08 10.52
N GLN A 39 4.81 1.46 9.27
CA GLN A 39 3.79 0.83 8.44
C GLN A 39 4.42 0.18 7.21
N ARG A 40 3.70 -0.74 6.57
CA ARG A 40 4.10 -1.37 5.30
C ARG A 40 2.90 -1.65 4.43
N LEU A 41 3.12 -1.86 3.14
CA LEU A 41 2.07 -2.34 2.26
C LEU A 41 1.83 -3.85 2.45
N SER A 42 0.56 -4.23 2.52
CA SER A 42 0.15 -5.62 2.40
C SER A 42 0.41 -6.11 0.98
N TRP A 43 1.03 -7.29 0.85
CA TRP A 43 1.31 -7.91 -0.44
C TRP A 43 0.06 -8.30 -1.24
N PHE A 44 -1.06 -8.55 -0.56
CA PHE A 44 -2.31 -8.96 -1.20
C PHE A 44 -3.16 -7.76 -1.61
N THR A 45 -3.33 -6.81 -0.70
CA THR A 45 -4.30 -5.71 -0.88
C THR A 45 -3.65 -4.41 -1.33
N LEU A 46 -2.33 -4.28 -1.19
CA LEU A 46 -1.55 -3.05 -1.36
C LEU A 46 -2.10 -1.89 -0.50
N THR A 47 -2.64 -2.24 0.67
CA THR A 47 -3.09 -1.27 1.68
C THR A 47 -2.05 -1.16 2.79
N PRO A 48 -1.89 0.02 3.41
CA PRO A 48 -1.05 0.18 4.59
C PRO A 48 -1.51 -0.76 5.72
N LYS A 49 -0.56 -1.42 6.37
CA LYS A 49 -0.73 -2.25 7.57
C LYS A 49 0.41 -1.91 8.54
N ALA A 50 0.12 -1.98 9.84
CA ALA A 50 1.15 -1.96 10.88
C ALA A 50 2.26 -3.00 10.60
N MET A 51 3.51 -2.57 10.72
CA MET A 51 4.69 -3.42 10.65
C MET A 51 4.91 -4.17 11.98
N GLU A 52 5.35 -5.42 11.88
CA GLU A 52 5.77 -6.26 13.01
C GLU A 52 7.31 -6.33 13.04
N PRO A 53 7.95 -6.57 14.20
CA PRO A 53 9.41 -6.66 14.32
C PRO A 53 10.05 -7.64 13.33
N GLU A 54 9.38 -8.76 13.08
CA GLU A 54 9.82 -9.78 12.13
C GLU A 54 9.93 -9.27 10.69
N ASP A 55 9.18 -8.22 10.35
CA ASP A 55 9.20 -7.64 9.01
C ASP A 55 10.55 -6.95 8.70
N LEU A 56 11.26 -6.45 9.73
CA LEU A 56 12.56 -5.80 9.59
C LEU A 56 13.67 -6.79 9.20
N ALA A 57 13.60 -8.01 9.73
CA ALA A 57 14.61 -9.06 9.51
C ALA A 57 14.38 -9.87 8.21
N ARG A 58 13.39 -9.51 7.39
CA ARG A 58 13.06 -10.31 6.20
C ARG A 58 14.14 -10.22 5.12
N SER A 59 14.72 -11.39 4.82
CA SER A 59 15.63 -11.57 3.71
C SER A 59 14.98 -11.30 2.35
N THR A 60 15.78 -10.87 1.38
CA THR A 60 15.35 -10.66 -0.02
C THR A 60 14.72 -11.91 -0.62
N THR A 61 15.27 -13.08 -0.32
CA THR A 61 14.76 -14.37 -0.78
C THR A 61 13.35 -14.65 -0.25
N SER A 62 13.09 -14.35 1.03
CA SER A 62 11.75 -14.48 1.62
C SER A 62 10.73 -13.60 0.91
N LYS A 63 11.11 -12.37 0.55
CA LYS A 63 10.25 -11.44 -0.22
C LYS A 63 9.93 -11.99 -1.61
N ILE A 64 10.93 -12.52 -2.32
CA ILE A 64 10.74 -13.12 -3.66
C ILE A 64 9.83 -14.34 -3.59
N PHE A 65 10.05 -15.25 -2.64
CA PHE A 65 9.21 -16.43 -2.50
C PHE A 65 7.76 -16.06 -2.18
N ARG A 66 7.55 -15.09 -1.28
CA ARG A 66 6.22 -14.60 -0.95
C ARG A 66 5.53 -13.94 -2.14
N TYR A 67 6.27 -13.18 -2.96
CA TYR A 67 5.76 -12.62 -4.21
C TYR A 67 5.27 -13.73 -5.15
N LEU A 68 6.11 -14.74 -5.41
CA LEU A 68 5.74 -15.86 -6.28
C LEU A 68 4.52 -16.62 -5.76
N LEU A 69 4.42 -16.81 -4.46
CA LEU A 69 3.28 -17.45 -3.82
C LEU A 69 1.99 -16.62 -4.02
N VAL A 70 2.03 -15.31 -3.76
CA VAL A 70 0.87 -14.42 -3.93
C VAL A 70 0.40 -14.39 -5.39
N VAL A 71 1.35 -14.25 -6.33
CA VAL A 71 1.05 -14.23 -7.77
C VAL A 71 0.52 -15.57 -8.26
N GLY A 72 1.12 -16.68 -7.79
CA GLY A 72 0.70 -18.05 -8.10
C GLY A 72 -0.71 -18.37 -7.61
N ILE A 73 -1.07 -17.95 -6.39
CA ILE A 73 -2.45 -18.10 -5.87
C ILE A 73 -3.46 -17.35 -6.74
N GLY A 74 -3.08 -16.23 -7.35
CA GLY A 74 -3.95 -15.46 -8.25
C GLY A 74 -4.22 -16.15 -9.59
N LEU A 75 -3.36 -17.08 -10.02
CA LEU A 75 -3.42 -17.66 -11.37
C LEU A 75 -4.68 -18.52 -11.61
N PRO A 76 -5.12 -19.41 -10.69
CA PRO A 76 -6.37 -20.16 -10.87
C PRO A 76 -7.61 -19.27 -11.05
N PHE A 77 -7.63 -18.08 -10.45
CA PHE A 77 -8.75 -17.14 -10.57
C PHE A 77 -8.89 -16.55 -11.99
N VAL A 78 -7.85 -16.62 -12.81
CA VAL A 78 -7.93 -16.25 -14.24
C VAL A 78 -8.90 -17.15 -15.00
N LEU A 79 -9.03 -18.43 -14.59
CA LEU A 79 -9.97 -19.37 -15.20
C LEU A 79 -11.44 -19.00 -14.94
N LEU A 80 -11.70 -18.14 -13.96
CA LEU A 80 -13.05 -17.58 -13.72
C LEU A 80 -13.42 -16.48 -14.73
N SER A 81 -12.53 -16.15 -15.68
CA SER A 81 -12.78 -15.31 -16.86
C SER A 81 -13.51 -14.01 -16.48
N TRP A 82 -14.73 -13.80 -16.99
CA TRP A 82 -15.52 -12.58 -16.77
C TRP A 82 -15.86 -12.26 -15.31
N LEU A 83 -15.95 -13.26 -14.42
CA LEU A 83 -16.16 -12.99 -12.98
C LEU A 83 -14.96 -12.23 -12.40
N ASN A 84 -13.73 -12.67 -12.73
CA ASN A 84 -12.51 -12.01 -12.29
C ASN A 84 -12.41 -10.60 -12.89
N VAL A 85 -12.73 -10.45 -14.18
CA VAL A 85 -12.76 -9.13 -14.84
C VAL A 85 -13.75 -8.19 -14.15
N GLY A 86 -14.98 -8.66 -13.89
CA GLY A 86 -16.01 -7.88 -13.22
C GLY A 86 -15.60 -7.42 -11.82
N LEU A 87 -15.04 -8.33 -11.00
CA LEU A 87 -14.53 -8.00 -9.67
C LEU A 87 -13.37 -7.01 -9.71
N ALA A 88 -12.45 -7.16 -10.67
CA ALA A 88 -11.34 -6.24 -10.86
C ALA A 88 -11.82 -4.83 -11.22
N VAL A 89 -12.75 -4.72 -12.18
CA VAL A 89 -13.36 -3.44 -12.57
C VAL A 89 -14.10 -2.80 -11.40
N ALA A 90 -14.93 -3.56 -10.68
CA ALA A 90 -15.64 -3.07 -9.49
C ALA A 90 -14.67 -2.54 -8.43
N THR A 91 -13.56 -3.25 -8.20
CA THR A 91 -12.51 -2.82 -7.25
C THR A 91 -11.83 -1.53 -7.69
N ILE A 92 -11.52 -1.40 -8.98
CA ILE A 92 -10.92 -0.17 -9.54
C ILE A 92 -11.87 1.01 -9.37
N LEU A 93 -13.15 0.83 -9.71
CA LEU A 93 -14.18 1.86 -9.56
C LEU A 93 -14.36 2.26 -8.10
N TYR A 94 -14.45 1.28 -7.19
CA TYR A 94 -14.59 1.54 -5.75
C TYR A 94 -13.40 2.37 -5.21
N ARG A 95 -12.16 1.99 -5.55
CA ARG A 95 -10.96 2.72 -5.12
C ARG A 95 -10.95 4.15 -5.66
N ARG A 96 -11.29 4.33 -6.94
CA ARG A 96 -11.34 5.65 -7.58
C ARG A 96 -12.41 6.54 -6.96
N ALA A 97 -13.60 5.98 -6.69
CA ALA A 97 -14.68 6.69 -6.01
C ALA A 97 -14.27 7.12 -4.60
N LYS A 98 -13.69 6.19 -3.82
CA LYS A 98 -13.19 6.48 -2.47
C LYS A 98 -12.10 7.55 -2.45
N ASP A 99 -11.18 7.53 -3.42
CA ASP A 99 -10.13 8.54 -3.53
C ASP A 99 -10.67 9.92 -3.96
N SER A 100 -11.72 9.95 -4.80
CA SER A 100 -12.33 11.20 -5.24
C SER A 100 -13.06 11.96 -4.13
N GLY A 101 -13.60 11.23 -3.13
CA GLY A 101 -14.29 11.81 -1.98
C GLY A 101 -13.38 12.20 -0.81
N ALA A 102 -12.05 12.00 -0.92
CA ALA A 102 -11.14 12.31 0.19
C ALA A 102 -10.88 13.84 0.30
N PRO A 103 -10.78 14.38 1.54
CA PRO A 103 -10.40 15.78 1.77
C PRO A 103 -9.08 16.16 1.09
N GLN A 104 -8.92 17.44 0.75
CA GLN A 104 -7.74 17.93 0.01
C GLN A 104 -6.44 17.64 0.77
N ALA A 105 -6.40 17.85 2.10
CA ALA A 105 -5.23 17.57 2.93
C ALA A 105 -4.82 16.10 2.87
N VAL A 106 -5.79 15.17 2.92
CA VAL A 106 -5.54 13.73 2.81
C VAL A 106 -5.03 13.35 1.41
N ARG A 107 -5.57 13.97 0.36
CA ARG A 107 -5.12 13.73 -1.03
C ARG A 107 -3.70 14.22 -1.24
N GLU A 108 -3.37 15.40 -0.73
CA GLU A 108 -2.03 15.97 -0.80
C GLU A 108 -1.03 15.09 -0.03
N PHE A 109 -1.38 14.66 1.18
CA PHE A 109 -0.55 13.74 1.96
C PHE A 109 -0.29 12.43 1.20
N ARG A 110 -1.33 11.79 0.65
CA ARG A 110 -1.19 10.57 -0.17
C ARG A 110 -0.32 10.79 -1.41
N TRP A 111 -0.44 11.96 -2.05
CA TRP A 111 0.40 12.31 -3.18
C TRP A 111 1.87 12.47 -2.75
N LYS A 112 2.15 13.20 -1.66
CA LYS A 112 3.51 13.36 -1.12
C LYS A 112 4.14 12.02 -0.74
N LEU A 113 3.38 11.15 -0.08
CA LEU A 113 3.83 9.79 0.26
C LEU A 113 4.30 8.99 -0.97
N ARG A 114 3.66 9.17 -2.13
CA ARG A 114 4.00 8.43 -3.36
C ARG A 114 5.12 9.09 -4.16
N ASN A 115 5.27 10.41 -4.07
CA ASN A 115 6.08 11.19 -5.01
C ASN A 115 7.30 11.87 -4.38
N THR A 116 7.33 12.07 -3.07
CA THR A 116 8.40 12.78 -2.37
C THR A 116 9.07 11.85 -1.37
N ASP A 117 10.39 11.98 -1.19
CA ASP A 117 11.11 11.29 -0.12
C ASP A 117 11.01 12.14 1.15
N LEU A 118 10.25 11.69 2.15
CA LEU A 118 9.87 12.51 3.31
C LEU A 118 10.62 12.06 4.56
N THR A 119 11.28 12.98 5.27
CA THR A 119 11.87 12.66 6.58
C THR A 119 10.78 12.30 7.60
N PHE A 120 11.14 11.65 8.71
CA PHE A 120 10.19 11.32 9.76
C PHE A 120 9.43 12.55 10.27
N ASP A 121 10.13 13.64 10.58
CA ASP A 121 9.48 14.88 11.02
C ASP A 121 8.53 15.48 9.98
N GLN A 122 8.86 15.36 8.68
CA GLN A 122 7.96 15.79 7.60
C GLN A 122 6.72 14.89 7.52
N LEU A 123 6.88 13.59 7.72
CA LEU A 123 5.77 12.64 7.77
C LEU A 123 4.82 12.98 8.91
N VAL A 124 5.35 13.25 10.10
CA VAL A 124 4.59 13.67 11.28
C VAL A 124 3.83 14.97 11.03
N ARG A 125 4.48 15.99 10.44
CA ARG A 125 3.82 17.25 10.11
C ARG A 125 2.67 17.08 9.11
N GLU A 126 2.88 16.27 8.08
CA GLU A 126 1.87 16.03 7.06
C GLU A 126 0.73 15.13 7.57
N SER A 127 1.01 14.19 8.49
CA SER A 127 -0.03 13.41 9.14
C SER A 127 -0.89 14.25 10.06
N MET A 128 -0.31 15.18 10.83
CA MET A 128 -1.06 16.12 11.67
C MET A 128 -1.98 17.01 10.83
N LYS A 129 -1.49 17.55 9.69
CA LYS A 129 -2.32 18.30 8.74
C LYS A 129 -3.49 17.48 8.21
N ALA A 130 -3.25 16.21 7.89
CA ALA A 130 -4.29 15.31 7.38
C ALA A 130 -5.31 14.90 8.47
N ALA A 131 -4.90 14.93 9.74
CA ALA A 131 -5.74 14.63 10.90
C ALA A 131 -6.44 15.88 11.49
N GLU A 132 -6.19 17.07 10.94
CA GLU A 132 -6.68 18.36 11.45
C GLU A 132 -6.24 18.67 12.90
N GLU A 133 -5.06 18.18 13.29
CA GLU A 133 -4.46 18.39 14.61
C GLU A 133 -3.75 19.75 14.73
N ASP A 134 -3.68 20.29 15.95
CA ASP A 134 -3.03 21.58 16.22
C ASP A 134 -1.50 21.49 16.03
N PRO A 135 -0.90 22.27 15.11
CA PRO A 135 0.55 22.30 14.90
C PRO A 135 1.38 22.65 16.14
N SER A 136 0.79 23.34 17.13
CA SER A 136 1.49 23.68 18.38
C SER A 136 1.89 22.44 19.20
N LYS A 137 1.18 21.33 19.01
CA LYS A 137 1.42 20.04 19.69
C LYS A 137 2.38 19.12 18.95
N PHE A 138 3.17 19.66 18.00
CA PHE A 138 4.05 18.85 17.17
C PHE A 138 4.97 17.93 17.98
N GLU A 139 5.62 18.45 19.02
CA GLU A 139 6.54 17.64 19.83
C GLU A 139 5.82 16.53 20.61
N GLU A 140 4.61 16.79 21.11
CA GLU A 140 3.80 15.79 21.81
C GLU A 140 3.35 14.67 20.85
N PHE A 141 2.87 15.06 19.66
CA PHE A 141 2.43 14.11 18.64
C PHE A 141 3.61 13.33 18.03
N ARG A 142 4.77 13.96 17.86
CA ARG A 142 6.01 13.30 17.45
C ARG A 142 6.46 12.28 18.49
N ALA A 143 6.46 12.68 19.77
CA ALA A 143 6.84 11.81 20.87
C ALA A 143 5.89 10.59 20.97
N SER A 144 4.57 10.80 20.85
CA SER A 144 3.62 9.69 20.90
C SER A 144 3.81 8.69 19.76
N MET A 145 4.11 9.16 18.55
CA MET A 145 4.45 8.28 17.42
C MET A 145 5.75 7.51 17.67
N ILE A 146 6.78 8.14 18.25
CA ILE A 146 8.03 7.46 18.60
C ILE A 146 7.77 6.39 19.66
N THR A 147 7.02 6.71 20.71
CA THR A 147 6.65 5.75 21.76
C THR A 147 5.90 4.56 21.17
N GLU A 148 4.96 4.77 20.25
CA GLU A 148 4.25 3.66 19.57
C GLU A 148 5.22 2.77 18.77
N LEU A 149 6.21 3.35 18.10
CA LEU A 149 7.23 2.59 17.38
C LEU A 149 8.11 1.77 18.32
N GLU A 150 8.54 2.37 19.43
CA GLU A 150 9.37 1.72 20.44
C GLU A 150 8.63 0.59 21.16
N GLU A 151 7.37 0.80 21.54
CA GLU A 151 6.50 -0.23 22.11
C GLU A 151 6.33 -1.43 21.18
N ARG A 152 6.33 -1.17 19.87
CA ARG A 152 6.27 -2.20 18.82
C ARG A 152 7.63 -2.78 18.45
N GLY A 153 8.72 -2.37 19.11
CA GLY A 153 10.08 -2.85 18.85
C GLY A 153 10.65 -2.42 17.50
N LEU A 154 10.17 -1.31 16.94
CA LEU A 154 10.57 -0.77 15.65
C LEU A 154 11.54 0.40 15.83
N PRO A 155 12.57 0.56 14.96
CA PRO A 155 13.45 1.71 15.01
C PRO A 155 12.74 2.97 14.50
N HIS A 156 13.05 4.11 15.10
CA HIS A 156 12.75 5.43 14.54
C HIS A 156 14.00 5.95 13.81
N GLY A 157 13.84 6.43 12.57
CA GLY A 157 14.94 6.84 11.69
C GLY A 157 14.79 8.26 11.17
#